data_AF-X0V6W6-F1
#
_entry.id   AF-X0V6W6-F1
#
_cell.length_a   1.000
_cell.length_b   1.000
_cell.length_c   1.000
_cell.angle_alpha   90.00
_cell.angle_beta   90.00
_cell.angle_gamma   90.00
#
_symmetry.space_group_name_H-M   'P 1'
#
loop_
_entity.id
_entity.type
_entity.pdbx_description
1 polymer ?
#
loop_
_entity_poly.entity_id
_entity_poly.type
_entity_poly.pdbx_seq_one_letter_code
_entity_poly.pdbx_strand_id
1 'polypeptide(L)'
;MNLVYKPHNRFESDVDPERCKAAVHVDGRGVGFHQCLRKPWKDGWCRQHHPDSVRKRNEAAQAKYDAEQKVSNERWRLHDAAKGLLEACLLLLDWYDSTDAPHEHLPPTQLMGKMRIAAAKATP
;
A
#
# COMPACT_ATOMS: atom_id res chain seq x y z
N MET A 1 37.28 31.12 6.94
CA MET A 1 36.33 30.71 5.89
C MET A 1 35.02 30.34 6.56
N ASN A 2 33.95 31.05 6.24
CA ASN A 2 32.60 30.81 6.77
C ASN A 2 32.04 29.51 6.20
N LEU A 3 31.77 28.52 7.05
CA LEU A 3 30.89 27.41 6.72
C LEU A 3 29.69 27.45 7.65
N VAL A 4 28.65 28.15 7.19
CA VAL A 4 27.31 28.13 7.79
C VAL A 4 26.61 26.86 7.31
N TYR A 5 26.22 25.99 8.24
CA TYR A 5 25.04 25.14 8.07
C TYR A 5 24.27 24.98 9.40
N LYS A 6 22.98 25.35 9.36
CA LYS A 6 21.89 25.16 10.33
C LYS A 6 20.77 24.42 9.56
N PRO A 7 20.05 23.39 10.07
CA PRO A 7 19.31 23.37 11.36
C PRO A 7 19.60 22.11 12.23
N HIS A 8 19.54 22.07 13.56
CA HIS A 8 18.82 22.80 14.65
C HIS A 8 17.31 22.64 14.69
N ASN A 9 16.79 21.88 15.66
CA ASN A 9 15.34 21.77 15.82
C ASN A 9 14.83 21.89 17.27
N ARG A 10 15.64 22.26 18.28
CA ARG A 10 15.21 23.21 19.34
C ARG A 10 16.33 23.59 20.31
N PHE A 11 16.57 24.90 20.39
CA PHE A 11 17.39 25.67 21.36
C PHE A 11 18.92 25.42 21.36
N GLU A 12 19.60 26.15 20.48
CA GLU A 12 20.87 26.88 20.76
C GLU A 12 22.04 26.16 21.44
N SER A 13 22.19 24.84 21.35
CA SER A 13 23.42 24.17 21.81
C SER A 13 24.44 24.02 20.67
N ASP A 14 25.71 24.32 20.97
CA ASP A 14 26.84 23.99 20.09
C ASP A 14 26.87 22.49 19.77
N VAL A 15 27.27 22.16 18.54
CA VAL A 15 27.37 20.76 18.08
C VAL A 15 28.62 20.14 18.70
N ASP A 16 28.44 19.08 19.50
CA ASP A 16 29.54 18.32 20.06
C ASP A 16 30.22 17.52 18.92
N PRO A 17 31.51 17.76 18.62
CA PRO A 17 32.23 17.06 17.56
C PRO A 17 32.44 15.57 17.87
N GLU A 18 32.38 15.15 19.14
CA GLU A 18 32.49 13.75 19.57
C GLU A 18 31.19 12.97 19.40
N ARG A 19 30.15 13.62 18.86
CA ARG A 19 28.81 13.04 18.66
C ARG A 19 28.36 13.14 17.21
N CYS A 20 27.42 12.28 16.86
CA CYS A 20 26.81 12.27 15.55
C CYS A 20 26.05 13.57 15.28
N LYS A 21 26.29 14.20 14.12
CA LYS A 21 25.63 15.44 13.67
C LYS A 21 24.09 15.38 13.51
N ALA A 22 23.47 14.21 13.67
CA ALA A 22 22.04 14.05 13.43
C ALA A 22 21.22 14.66 14.58
N ALA A 23 20.23 15.48 14.24
CA ALA A 23 19.19 15.89 15.18
C ALA A 23 18.14 14.79 15.28
N VAL A 24 17.91 14.28 16.48
CA VAL A 24 16.94 13.23 16.79
C VAL A 24 15.87 13.75 17.73
N HIS A 25 14.63 13.31 17.53
CA HIS A 25 13.52 13.63 18.42
C HIS A 25 13.61 12.79 19.71
N VAL A 26 13.22 13.35 20.85
CA VAL A 26 13.03 12.58 22.08
C VAL A 26 11.59 12.06 22.08
N ASP A 27 11.40 10.76 22.16
CA ASP A 27 10.06 10.19 22.32
C ASP A 27 9.46 10.59 23.69
N GLY A 28 8.34 11.33 23.69
CA GLY A 28 7.63 11.78 24.90
C GLY A 28 6.69 12.97 24.69
N ARG A 29 6.09 13.52 25.76
CA ARG A 29 5.22 14.73 25.71
C ARG A 29 5.98 16.03 25.40
N GLY A 30 7.29 15.96 25.18
CA GLY A 30 8.16 17.09 24.93
C GLY A 30 8.49 17.22 23.44
N VAL A 31 8.23 18.39 22.89
CA VAL A 31 8.58 18.77 21.50
C VAL A 31 10.04 19.23 21.45
N GLY A 32 10.99 18.33 21.73
CA GLY A 32 12.43 18.62 21.77
C GLY A 32 13.22 17.80 20.75
N PHE A 33 14.28 18.38 20.21
CA PHE A 33 15.26 17.69 19.39
C PHE A 33 16.62 17.78 20.07
N HIS A 34 17.42 16.72 20.01
CA HIS A 34 18.78 16.68 20.55
C HIS A 34 19.75 16.08 19.53
N GLN A 35 21.05 16.34 19.71
CA GLN A 35 22.08 15.70 18.90
C GLN A 35 22.16 14.22 19.24
N CYS A 36 22.24 13.36 18.23
CA CYS A 36 22.37 11.93 18.40
C CYS A 36 23.62 11.60 19.24
N LEU A 37 23.41 10.89 20.36
CA LEU A 37 24.45 10.60 21.35
C LEU A 37 25.47 9.53 20.88
N ARG A 38 25.34 9.00 19.67
CA ARG A 38 26.24 7.96 19.13
C ARG A 38 27.55 8.58 18.67
N LYS A 39 28.66 7.84 18.84
CA LYS A 39 29.97 8.24 18.32
C LYS A 39 29.92 8.42 16.79
N PRO A 40 30.59 9.45 16.25
CA PRO A 40 30.76 9.61 14.82
C PRO A 40 31.60 8.47 14.27
N TRP A 41 31.31 8.08 13.03
CA TRP A 41 32.00 7.03 12.29
C TRP A 41 32.61 7.57 11.01
N LYS A 42 31.86 8.38 10.25
CA LYS A 42 32.30 8.98 8.98
C LYS A 42 31.69 10.37 8.82
N ASP A 43 32.50 11.37 8.47
CA ASP A 43 32.09 12.76 8.20
C ASP A 43 31.32 13.46 9.35
N GLY A 44 31.54 13.00 10.59
CA GLY A 44 30.80 13.45 11.79
C GLY A 44 29.42 12.80 11.95
N TRP A 45 29.11 11.75 11.20
CA TRP A 45 27.86 10.99 11.29
C TRP A 45 28.11 9.58 11.84
N CYS A 46 27.16 9.05 12.59
CA CYS A 46 27.17 7.63 12.97
C CYS A 46 26.70 6.76 11.78
N ARG A 47 26.98 5.44 11.84
CA ARG A 47 26.59 4.47 10.80
C ARG A 47 25.12 4.52 10.40
N GLN A 48 24.23 4.82 11.34
CA GLN A 48 22.79 4.85 11.10
C GLN A 48 22.34 6.13 10.38
N HIS A 49 22.86 7.28 10.80
CA HIS A 49 22.42 8.58 10.29
C HIS A 49 23.27 9.12 9.14
N HIS A 50 24.36 8.44 8.77
CA HIS A 50 25.15 8.82 7.61
C HIS A 50 24.24 8.92 6.35
N PRO A 51 24.34 9.98 5.54
CA PRO A 51 23.46 10.19 4.39
C PRO A 51 23.37 9.00 3.45
N ASP A 52 24.50 8.35 3.14
CA ASP A 52 24.51 7.14 2.31
C ASP A 52 23.73 5.96 2.95
N SER A 53 23.84 5.79 4.27
CA SER A 53 23.11 4.74 4.99
C SER A 53 21.61 5.03 5.04
N VAL A 54 21.23 6.29 5.18
CA VAL A 54 19.83 6.73 5.13
C VAL A 54 19.28 6.53 3.73
N ARG A 55 19.99 6.97 2.68
CA ARG A 55 19.61 6.78 1.28
C ARG A 55 19.39 5.30 0.97
N LYS A 56 20.36 4.43 1.30
CA LYS A 56 20.25 2.99 1.07
C LYS A 56 19.05 2.37 1.79
N ARG A 57 18.77 2.78 3.03
CA ARG A 57 17.60 2.30 3.78
C ARG A 57 16.29 2.80 3.15
N ASN A 58 16.25 4.05 2.71
CA ASN A 58 15.07 4.63 2.07
C ASN A 58 14.80 3.97 0.71
N GLU A 59 15.83 3.71 -0.09
CA GLU A 59 15.71 2.98 -1.36
C GLU A 59 15.17 1.56 -1.13
N ALA A 60 15.72 0.83 -0.15
CA ALA A 60 15.23 -0.50 0.20
C ALA A 60 13.79 -0.48 0.73
N ALA A 61 13.44 0.50 1.56
CA ALA A 61 12.08 0.69 2.06
C ALA A 61 11.10 1.04 0.95
N GLN A 62 11.49 1.91 0.01
CA GLN A 62 10.67 2.29 -1.14
C GLN A 62 10.42 1.09 -2.04
N ALA A 63 11.46 0.32 -2.37
CA ALA A 63 11.31 -0.89 -3.19
C ALA A 63 10.37 -1.91 -2.53
N LYS A 64 10.45 -2.07 -1.20
CA LYS A 64 9.52 -2.91 -0.44
C LYS A 64 8.09 -2.37 -0.50
N TYR A 65 7.91 -1.07 -0.25
CA TYR A 65 6.61 -0.40 -0.34
C TYR A 65 5.98 -0.57 -1.72
N ASP A 66 6.74 -0.34 -2.79
CA ASP A 66 6.24 -0.48 -4.17
C ASP A 66 5.80 -1.91 -4.50
N ALA A 67 6.52 -2.91 -3.97
CA ALA A 67 6.13 -4.32 -4.11
C ALA A 67 4.83 -4.64 -3.36
N GLU A 68 4.72 -4.19 -2.10
CA GLU A 68 3.52 -4.38 -1.27
C GLU A 68 2.31 -3.64 -1.85
N GLN A 69 2.52 -2.44 -2.40
CA GLN A 69 1.48 -1.63 -3.01
C GLN A 69 0.88 -2.31 -4.24
N LYS A 70 1.70 -2.96 -5.08
CA LYS A 70 1.21 -3.74 -6.24
C LYS A 70 0.29 -4.88 -5.82
N VAL A 71 0.69 -5.64 -4.80
CA VAL A 71 -0.11 -6.74 -4.26
C VAL A 71 -1.41 -6.22 -3.64
N SER A 72 -1.33 -5.13 -2.88
CA SER A 72 -2.50 -4.48 -2.27
C SER A 72 -3.49 -3.99 -3.33
N ASN A 73 -3.01 -3.30 -4.37
CA ASN A 73 -3.84 -2.81 -5.46
C ASN A 73 -4.55 -3.95 -6.21
N GLU A 74 -3.84 -5.05 -6.47
CA GLU A 74 -4.44 -6.22 -7.12
C GLU A 74 -5.50 -6.88 -6.25
N ARG A 75 -5.23 -7.01 -4.94
CA ARG A 75 -6.21 -7.51 -3.98
C ARG A 75 -7.48 -6.65 -3.95
N TRP A 76 -7.32 -5.33 -3.99
CA TRP A 76 -8.46 -4.40 -4.06
C TRP A 76 -9.26 -4.55 -5.35
N ARG A 77 -8.59 -4.73 -6.49
CA ARG A 77 -9.26 -4.99 -7.77
C ARG A 77 -10.11 -6.26 -7.74
N LEU A 78 -9.54 -7.35 -7.25
CA LEU A 78 -10.26 -8.63 -7.14
C LEU A 78 -11.44 -8.54 -6.18
N HIS A 79 -11.27 -7.85 -5.05
CA HIS A 79 -12.35 -7.62 -4.10
C HIS A 79 -13.50 -6.83 -4.73
N ASP A 80 -13.19 -5.76 -5.47
CA ASP A 80 -14.20 -4.94 -6.15
C ASP A 80 -14.96 -5.74 -7.23
N ALA A 81 -14.24 -6.53 -8.04
CA ALA A 81 -14.84 -7.42 -9.02
C ALA A 81 -15.75 -8.48 -8.38
N ALA A 82 -15.32 -9.09 -7.27
CA ALA A 82 -16.11 -10.07 -6.54
C ALA A 82 -17.38 -9.45 -5.94
N LYS A 83 -17.29 -8.21 -5.46
CA LYS A 83 -18.46 -7.45 -4.97
C LYS A 83 -19.45 -7.18 -6.10
N GLY A 84 -18.97 -6.72 -7.26
CA GLY A 84 -19.83 -6.50 -8.44
C GLY A 84 -20.50 -7.79 -8.92
N LEU A 85 -19.80 -8.92 -8.91
CA LEU A 85 -20.38 -10.22 -9.25
C LEU A 85 -21.48 -10.62 -8.26
N LEU A 86 -21.24 -10.45 -6.96
CA LEU A 86 -22.25 -10.73 -5.94
C LEU A 86 -23.50 -9.88 -6.12
N GLU A 87 -23.34 -8.58 -6.36
CA GLU A 87 -24.46 -7.67 -6.66
C GLU A 87 -25.25 -8.13 -7.90
N ALA A 88 -24.56 -8.52 -8.98
CA ALA A 88 -25.22 -9.04 -10.18
C ALA A 88 -25.96 -10.36 -9.92
N CYS A 89 -25.39 -11.28 -9.13
CA CYS A 89 -26.05 -12.52 -8.74
C CYS A 89 -27.32 -12.26 -7.92
N LEU A 90 -27.29 -11.30 -7.00
CA LEU A 90 -28.47 -10.93 -6.21
C LEU A 90 -29.57 -10.33 -7.09
N LEU A 91 -29.22 -9.47 -8.05
CA LEU A 91 -30.18 -8.95 -9.03
C LEU A 91 -30.78 -10.05 -9.92
N LEU A 92 -29.97 -11.04 -10.32
CA LEU A 92 -30.46 -12.19 -11.09
C LEU A 92 -31.41 -13.08 -10.30
N LEU A 93 -31.14 -13.28 -9.00
CA LEU A 93 -32.04 -14.02 -8.11
C LEU A 93 -33.36 -13.26 -7.92
N ASP A 94 -33.32 -11.96 -7.67
CA ASP A 94 -34.52 -11.11 -7.57
C ASP A 94 -35.33 -11.10 -8.87
N TRP A 95 -34.66 -11.03 -10.02
CA TRP A 95 -35.31 -11.18 -11.32
C TRP A 95 -35.95 -12.56 -11.49
N TYR A 96 -35.24 -13.63 -11.12
CA TYR A 96 -35.77 -15.00 -11.21
C TYR A 96 -37.03 -15.18 -10.35
N ASP A 97 -37.00 -14.69 -9.11
CA ASP A 97 -38.13 -14.77 -8.18
C ASP A 97 -39.32 -13.87 -8.58
N SER A 98 -39.07 -12.75 -9.28
CA SER A 98 -40.12 -11.83 -9.75
C SER A 98 -40.75 -12.25 -11.08
N THR A 99 -40.11 -13.14 -11.84
CA THR A 99 -40.75 -13.74 -13.00
C THR A 99 -41.65 -14.91 -12.56
N ASP A 100 -42.96 -14.80 -12.80
CA ASP A 100 -43.94 -15.91 -12.78
C ASP A 100 -43.65 -16.95 -13.90
N ALA A 101 -42.38 -17.24 -14.17
CA ALA A 101 -41.98 -18.20 -15.17
C ALA A 101 -42.44 -19.59 -14.69
N PRO A 102 -43.33 -20.28 -15.44
CA PRO A 102 -43.76 -21.62 -15.05
C PRO A 102 -42.50 -22.49 -14.94
N HIS A 103 -42.33 -23.12 -13.77
CA HIS A 103 -41.29 -24.11 -13.53
C HIS A 103 -41.50 -25.32 -14.45
N GLU A 104 -41.16 -25.22 -15.73
CA GLU A 104 -40.86 -26.40 -16.52
C GLU A 104 -39.56 -26.96 -15.96
N HIS A 105 -39.66 -28.01 -15.13
CA HIS A 105 -38.53 -28.88 -14.81
C HIS A 105 -38.06 -29.56 -16.09
N LEU A 106 -37.25 -28.85 -16.87
CA LEU A 106 -36.60 -29.42 -18.04
C LEU A 106 -35.42 -30.26 -17.52
N PRO A 107 -35.31 -31.54 -17.93
CA PRO A 107 -34.16 -32.35 -17.58
C PRO A 107 -32.87 -31.68 -18.09
N PRO A 108 -31.72 -31.86 -17.41
CA PRO A 108 -30.46 -31.16 -17.73
C PRO A 108 -30.04 -31.24 -19.21
N THR A 109 -30.44 -32.30 -19.91
CA THR A 109 -30.20 -32.52 -21.33
C THR A 109 -30.91 -31.51 -22.23
N GLN A 110 -32.09 -31.03 -21.85
CA GLN A 110 -32.86 -30.05 -22.62
C GLN A 110 -32.41 -28.61 -22.35
N LEU A 111 -31.93 -28.31 -21.14
CA LEU A 111 -31.39 -27.00 -20.78
C LEU A 111 -30.11 -26.68 -21.57
N MET A 112 -29.19 -27.67 -21.64
CA MET A 112 -27.94 -27.56 -22.41
C MET A 112 -28.19 -27.38 -23.91
N GLY A 113 -29.25 -28.00 -24.46
CA GLY A 113 -29.67 -27.83 -25.85
C GLY A 113 -30.14 -26.41 -26.15
N LYS A 114 -30.98 -25.82 -25.27
CA LYS A 114 -31.47 -24.45 -25.43
C LYS A 114 -30.34 -23.40 -25.31
N MET A 115 -29.39 -23.58 -24.39
CA MET A 115 -28.24 -22.68 -24.24
C MET A 115 -27.33 -22.67 -25.47
N ARG A 116 -27.10 -23.84 -26.09
CA ARG A 116 -26.31 -23.95 -27.34
C ARG A 116 -26.98 -23.26 -28.52
N ILE A 117 -28.31 -23.36 -28.65
CA ILE A 117 -29.07 -22.69 -29.72
C ILE A 117 -29.06 -21.18 -29.52
N ALA A 118 -29.16 -20.69 -28.28
CA ALA A 118 -29.08 -19.26 -27.98
C ALA A 118 -27.69 -18.68 -28.29
N ALA A 119 -26.62 -19.41 -27.94
CA ALA A 119 -25.24 -19.02 -28.24
C ALA A 119 -24.96 -18.98 -29.77
N ALA A 120 -25.50 -19.94 -30.53
CA ALA A 120 -25.37 -19.96 -31.99
C ALA A 120 -26.12 -18.81 -32.69
N LYS A 121 -27.20 -18.29 -32.08
CA LYS A 121 -27.94 -17.13 -32.60
C LYS A 121 -27.35 -15.78 -32.20
N ALA A 122 -26.53 -15.75 -31.16
CA ALA A 122 -25.87 -14.54 -30.66
C ALA A 122 -24.50 -14.28 -31.31
N THR A 123 -24.03 -15.20 -32.16
CA THR A 123 -22.81 -15.04 -32.95
C THR A 123 -23.22 -14.70 -34.39
N PRO A 124 -22.86 -13.52 -34.93
CA PRO A 124 -23.20 -13.15 -36.31
C PRO A 124 -22.50 -14.04 -37.34
#